data_AF-A0A8B6H0N8-F1
#
_entry.id   AF-A0A8B6H0N8-F1
#
_cell.length_a   1.000
_cell.length_b   1.000
_cell.length_c   1.000
_cell.angle_alpha   90.00
_cell.angle_beta   90.00
_cell.angle_gamma   90.00
#
_symmetry.space_group_name_H-M   'P 1'
#
loop_
_entity.id
_entity.type
_entity.pdbx_description
1 polymer ?
#
loop_
_entity_poly.entity_id
_entity_poly.type
_entity_poly.pdbx_seq_one_letter_code
_entity_poly.pdbx_strand_id
1 'polypeptide(L)'
;MGKEMKKYKENQTPQFMSTLNEPRSFADIVSPCCETTKVYDHINAVFSPPPSREVFVPGANIKLSIECQADTLNMMTIYINTRIIKECDTTLLDDIGIAVETFSSIKSVSMISGRGKFEIKNIQKLQDDMLLKIIVWNKKANHLIGDVDISLGKPLISKLVMRRDELR
;
A
#
# COMPACT_ATOMS: atom_id res chain seq x y z
N MET A 1 -36.96 -12.56 36.00
CA MET A 1 -35.78 -13.06 35.25
C MET A 1 -34.81 -11.90 35.07
N GLY A 2 -33.87 -11.74 36.00
CA GLY A 2 -32.84 -10.70 35.94
C GLY A 2 -31.68 -11.17 35.07
N LYS A 3 -31.27 -10.36 34.09
CA LYS A 3 -30.07 -10.62 33.30
C LYS A 3 -28.86 -10.29 34.16
N GLU A 4 -28.04 -11.30 34.46
CA GLU A 4 -26.71 -11.10 35.03
C GLU A 4 -25.85 -10.27 34.06
N MET A 5 -25.43 -9.09 34.51
CA MET A 5 -24.35 -8.36 33.86
C MET A 5 -23.03 -9.09 34.10
N LYS A 6 -22.40 -9.54 33.03
CA LYS A 6 -21.06 -10.17 33.06
C LYS A 6 -20.06 -9.20 33.71
N LYS A 7 -19.50 -9.57 34.86
CA LYS A 7 -18.34 -8.90 35.47
C LYS A 7 -17.15 -9.02 34.52
N TYR A 8 -16.66 -7.90 34.00
CA TYR A 8 -15.37 -7.83 33.30
C TYR A 8 -14.23 -7.81 34.35
N LYS A 9 -13.18 -8.59 34.08
CA LYS A 9 -12.07 -8.90 35.01
C LYS A 9 -11.15 -7.71 35.31
N GLU A 10 -10.74 -7.62 36.57
CA GLU A 10 -9.87 -6.65 37.24
C GLU A 10 -8.37 -6.71 36.84
N ASN A 11 -8.02 -6.79 35.55
CA ASN A 11 -6.59 -6.92 35.19
C ASN A 11 -5.94 -5.67 34.59
N GLN A 12 -6.68 -4.59 34.32
CA GLN A 12 -6.11 -3.31 33.90
C GLN A 12 -7.00 -2.16 34.38
N THR A 13 -6.50 -1.34 35.30
CA THR A 13 -7.13 -0.08 35.68
C THR A 13 -6.42 1.06 34.94
N PRO A 14 -7.09 1.78 34.02
CA PRO A 14 -6.47 2.90 33.32
C PRO A 14 -6.22 4.04 34.31
N GLN A 15 -5.01 4.60 34.27
CA GLN A 15 -4.68 5.83 34.98
C GLN A 15 -4.67 7.00 34.00
N PHE A 16 -5.33 8.09 34.37
CA PHE A 16 -5.38 9.30 33.58
C PHE A 16 -4.69 10.43 34.35
N MET A 17 -3.72 11.07 33.71
CA MET A 17 -3.10 12.29 34.20
C MET A 17 -3.37 13.40 33.19
N SER A 18 -3.81 14.56 33.67
CA SER A 18 -4.15 15.69 32.81
C SER A 18 -3.70 16.99 33.47
N THR A 19 -3.04 17.83 32.68
CA THR A 19 -2.77 19.25 33.00
C THR A 19 -3.64 20.16 32.14
N LEU A 20 -4.68 19.61 31.51
CA LEU A 20 -5.56 20.35 30.63
C LEU A 20 -6.42 21.29 31.47
N ASN A 21 -6.22 22.61 31.29
CA ASN A 21 -6.91 23.65 32.05
C ASN A 21 -8.09 24.26 31.28
N GLU A 22 -8.30 23.85 30.03
CA GLU A 22 -9.35 24.34 29.14
C GLU A 22 -10.19 23.16 28.63
N PRO A 23 -11.50 23.33 28.42
CA PRO A 23 -12.32 22.27 27.85
C PRO A 23 -11.88 22.01 26.41
N ARG A 24 -11.11 20.94 26.21
CA ARG A 24 -10.72 20.42 24.89
C ARG A 24 -11.40 19.10 24.62
N SER A 25 -11.77 18.89 23.37
CA SER A 25 -12.36 17.67 22.88
C SER A 25 -11.68 17.23 21.59
N PHE A 26 -11.65 15.91 21.35
CA PHE A 26 -11.29 15.37 20.03
C PHE A 26 -12.26 15.80 18.91
N ALA A 27 -13.42 16.37 19.27
CA ALA A 27 -14.42 16.88 18.35
C ALA A 27 -14.35 18.42 18.15
N ASP A 28 -13.37 19.10 18.74
CA ASP A 28 -13.22 20.54 18.57
C ASP A 28 -12.99 20.90 17.09
N ILE A 29 -13.61 21.98 16.63
CA ILE A 29 -13.50 22.43 15.25
C ILE A 29 -12.08 22.95 15.00
N VAL A 30 -11.42 22.41 13.99
CA VAL A 30 -10.14 22.94 13.51
C VAL A 30 -10.39 24.26 12.79
N SER A 31 -9.85 25.35 13.31
CA SER A 31 -9.86 26.64 12.64
C SER A 31 -8.79 26.67 11.53
N PRO A 32 -9.14 26.94 10.27
CA PRO A 32 -8.16 27.00 9.19
C PRO A 32 -7.26 28.23 9.36
N CYS A 33 -5.99 28.02 9.64
CA CYS A 33 -4.96 29.06 9.55
C CYS A 33 -3.91 28.68 8.48
N CYS A 34 -3.27 29.68 7.88
CA CYS A 34 -2.30 29.49 6.78
C CYS A 34 -1.14 28.54 7.11
N GLU A 35 -0.76 28.42 8.38
CA GLU A 35 0.26 27.49 8.86
C GLU A 35 -0.24 26.03 8.89
N THR A 36 -1.52 25.81 9.21
CA THR A 36 -2.11 24.46 9.21
C THR A 36 -2.23 23.87 7.80
N THR A 37 -2.46 24.70 6.78
CA THR A 37 -2.63 24.23 5.39
C THR A 37 -1.39 23.46 4.89
N LYS A 38 -0.19 23.97 5.16
CA LYS A 38 1.05 23.28 4.77
C LYS A 38 1.20 21.92 5.45
N VAL A 39 0.88 21.83 6.74
CA VAL A 39 0.95 20.56 7.49
C VAL A 39 -0.07 19.56 6.94
N TYR A 40 -1.30 20.03 6.66
CA TYR A 40 -2.34 19.20 6.05
C TYR A 40 -1.94 18.66 4.68
N ASP A 41 -1.33 19.48 3.82
CA ASP A 41 -0.89 19.04 2.49
C ASP A 41 0.18 17.94 2.56
N HIS A 42 1.15 18.07 3.47
CA HIS A 42 2.17 17.05 3.68
C HIS A 42 1.57 15.75 4.23
N ILE A 43 0.65 15.84 5.20
CA ILE A 43 -0.04 14.68 5.76
C ILE A 43 -0.89 13.99 4.67
N ASN A 44 -1.69 14.76 3.91
CA ASN A 44 -2.54 14.22 2.85
C ASN A 44 -1.71 13.53 1.75
N ALA A 45 -0.57 14.11 1.38
CA ALA A 45 0.34 13.49 0.43
C ALA A 45 0.88 12.14 0.94
N VAL A 46 1.20 12.05 2.22
CA VAL A 46 1.68 10.82 2.87
C VAL A 46 0.61 9.75 3.00
N PHE A 47 -0.67 10.11 3.15
CA PHE A 47 -1.76 9.12 3.15
C PHE A 47 -2.20 8.69 1.75
N SER A 48 -1.80 9.42 0.70
CA SER A 48 -2.20 9.11 -0.67
C SER A 48 -1.38 7.94 -1.24
N PRO A 49 -2.02 6.81 -1.60
CA PRO A 49 -1.33 5.72 -2.30
C PRO A 49 -0.93 6.17 -3.72
N PRO A 50 0.01 5.46 -4.38
CA PRO A 50 0.31 5.69 -5.79
C PRO A 50 -0.96 5.63 -6.65
N PRO A 51 -1.08 6.46 -7.69
CA PRO A 51 -2.24 6.43 -8.57
C PRO A 51 -2.32 5.11 -9.31
N SER A 52 -3.55 4.67 -9.60
CA SER A 52 -3.78 3.48 -10.43
C SER A 52 -3.19 3.68 -11.82
N ARG A 53 -2.65 2.60 -12.38
CA ARG A 53 -1.96 2.61 -13.66
C ARG A 53 -2.33 1.40 -14.49
N GLU A 54 -2.38 1.60 -15.80
CA GLU A 54 -2.44 0.50 -16.74
C GLU A 54 -1.11 0.36 -17.46
N VAL A 55 -0.62 -0.87 -17.56
CA VAL A 55 0.68 -1.17 -18.17
C VAL A 55 0.51 -2.31 -19.16
N PHE A 56 1.17 -2.20 -20.31
CA PHE A 56 1.19 -3.24 -21.32
C PHE A 56 2.42 -4.12 -21.12
N VAL A 57 2.24 -5.44 -21.18
CA VAL A 57 3.36 -6.39 -21.14
C VAL A 57 3.76 -6.73 -22.57
N PRO A 58 4.90 -6.19 -23.08
CA PRO A 58 5.35 -6.47 -24.44
C PRO A 58 5.65 -7.97 -24.59
N GLY A 59 5.19 -8.56 -25.70
CA GLY A 59 5.31 -10.00 -25.96
C GLY A 59 4.13 -10.86 -25.48
N ALA A 60 3.31 -10.34 -24.56
CA ALA A 60 2.17 -11.06 -24.00
C ALA A 60 0.80 -10.62 -24.55
N ASN A 61 0.72 -9.44 -25.19
CA ASN A 61 -0.54 -8.79 -25.56
C ASN A 61 -1.54 -8.67 -24.38
N ILE A 62 -1.01 -8.55 -23.15
CA ILE A 62 -1.76 -8.40 -21.91
C ILE A 62 -1.66 -6.96 -21.42
N LYS A 63 -2.79 -6.40 -20.98
CA LYS A 63 -2.85 -5.19 -20.17
C LYS A 63 -2.96 -5.58 -18.70
N LEU A 64 -2.17 -4.93 -17.86
CA LEU A 64 -2.28 -5.02 -16.41
C LEU A 64 -2.92 -3.74 -15.89
N SER A 65 -3.93 -3.84 -15.05
CA SER A 65 -4.41 -2.76 -14.19
C SER A 65 -3.78 -2.94 -12.82
N ILE A 66 -3.04 -1.94 -12.37
CA ILE A 66 -2.34 -1.91 -11.08
C ILE A 66 -3.03 -0.86 -10.21
N GLU A 67 -3.53 -1.31 -9.07
CA GLU A 67 -4.21 -0.47 -8.09
C GLU A 67 -3.51 -0.60 -6.75
N CYS A 68 -3.34 0.53 -6.07
CA CYS A 68 -2.64 0.59 -4.78
C CYS A 68 -3.60 1.08 -3.71
N GLN A 69 -3.67 0.37 -2.59
CA GLN A 69 -4.46 0.75 -1.43
C GLN A 69 -3.55 0.93 -0.21
N ALA A 70 -3.70 2.04 0.50
CA ALA A 70 -3.05 2.23 1.79
C ALA A 70 -3.83 1.49 2.88
N ASP A 71 -3.17 0.59 3.61
CA ASP A 71 -3.76 -0.09 4.77
C ASP A 71 -3.40 0.67 6.05
N THR A 72 -2.16 1.14 6.14
CA THR A 72 -1.63 2.04 7.17
C THR A 72 -0.61 2.98 6.54
N LEU A 73 -0.02 3.90 7.30
CA LEU A 73 1.07 4.75 6.80
C LEU A 73 2.30 3.97 6.29
N ASN A 74 2.55 2.79 6.84
CA ASN A 74 3.75 1.99 6.57
C ASN A 74 3.47 0.67 5.83
N MET A 75 2.23 0.47 5.39
CA MET A 75 1.78 -0.75 4.72
C MET A 75 0.80 -0.41 3.61
N MET A 76 0.99 -1.05 2.47
CA MET A 76 0.10 -0.94 1.33
C MET A 76 -0.16 -2.30 0.71
N THR A 77 -1.31 -2.43 0.07
CA THR A 77 -1.65 -3.57 -0.76
C THR A 77 -1.65 -3.13 -2.22
N ILE A 78 -0.99 -3.92 -3.07
CA ILE A 78 -1.04 -3.80 -4.53
C ILE A 78 -1.97 -4.87 -5.08
N TYR A 79 -2.92 -4.45 -5.91
CA TYR A 79 -3.79 -5.32 -6.69
C TYR A 79 -3.37 -5.22 -8.15
N ILE A 80 -3.09 -6.37 -8.77
CA ILE A 80 -2.74 -6.48 -10.18
C ILE A 80 -3.80 -7.34 -10.85
N ASN A 81 -4.61 -6.69 -11.66
CA ASN A 81 -5.65 -7.32 -12.46
C ASN A 81 -5.18 -7.44 -13.91
N THR A 82 -5.28 -8.63 -14.50
CA THR A 82 -4.95 -8.86 -15.90
C THR A 82 -6.18 -8.69 -16.78
N ARG A 83 -6.03 -7.96 -17.88
CA ARG A 83 -6.99 -7.90 -18.98
C ARG A 83 -6.27 -8.24 -20.29
N ILE A 84 -6.70 -9.30 -20.94
CA ILE A 84 -6.17 -9.69 -22.25
C ILE A 84 -6.69 -8.69 -23.30
N ILE A 85 -5.79 -8.12 -24.09
CA ILE A 85 -6.14 -7.33 -25.26
C ILE A 85 -6.11 -8.31 -26.45
N LYS A 86 -7.17 -8.31 -27.27
CA LYS A 86 -7.31 -9.24 -28.41
C LYS A 86 -6.08 -9.18 -29.34
N GLU A 87 -5.77 -10.35 -29.93
CA GLU A 87 -4.61 -10.72 -30.78
C GLU A 87 -3.47 -11.50 -30.10
N CYS A 88 -3.77 -12.29 -29.07
CA CYS A 88 -2.83 -13.31 -28.61
C CYS A 88 -3.39 -14.70 -28.92
N ASP A 89 -2.51 -15.64 -29.26
CA ASP A 89 -2.86 -17.06 -29.35
C ASP A 89 -3.43 -17.48 -27.99
N THR A 90 -4.75 -17.68 -27.92
CA THR A 90 -5.50 -17.85 -26.67
C THR A 90 -5.06 -19.09 -25.90
N THR A 91 -4.37 -20.01 -26.57
CA THR A 91 -3.81 -21.24 -25.99
C THR A 91 -2.69 -20.99 -24.97
N LEU A 92 -1.95 -19.89 -25.09
CA LEU A 92 -0.90 -19.47 -24.15
C LEU A 92 -1.44 -18.72 -22.93
N LEU A 93 -2.74 -18.42 -22.90
CA LEU A 93 -3.38 -17.59 -21.88
C LEU A 93 -4.29 -18.37 -20.92
N ASP A 94 -4.37 -19.69 -21.07
CA ASP A 94 -5.00 -20.58 -20.10
C ASP A 94 -4.17 -20.60 -18.80
N ASP A 95 -4.77 -20.17 -17.69
CA ASP A 95 -4.19 -20.15 -16.34
C ASP A 95 -2.94 -19.27 -16.18
N ILE A 96 -3.15 -17.94 -16.25
CA ILE A 96 -2.10 -16.93 -16.03
C ILE A 96 -1.73 -16.82 -14.54
N GLY A 97 -0.42 -16.79 -14.28
CA GLY A 97 0.19 -16.44 -13.00
C GLY A 97 0.87 -15.07 -13.05
N ILE A 98 0.87 -14.40 -11.90
CA ILE A 98 1.52 -13.09 -11.69
C ILE A 98 2.42 -13.21 -10.47
N ALA A 99 3.68 -12.79 -10.58
CA ALA A 99 4.53 -12.46 -9.45
C ALA A 99 4.94 -11.00 -9.52
N VAL A 100 5.29 -10.49 -8.35
CA VAL A 100 5.90 -9.17 -8.19
C VAL A 100 7.21 -9.36 -7.45
N GLU A 101 8.27 -8.89 -8.07
CA GLU A 101 9.59 -8.76 -7.45
C GLU A 101 9.83 -7.29 -7.13
N THR A 102 10.45 -7.02 -5.98
CA THR A 102 10.88 -5.69 -5.57
C THR A 102 12.38 -5.59 -5.73
N PHE A 103 12.86 -4.50 -6.33
CA PHE A 103 14.29 -4.22 -6.42
C PHE A 103 14.81 -3.36 -5.27
N SER A 104 13.89 -2.87 -4.43
CA SER A 104 14.21 -1.97 -3.32
C SER A 104 14.66 -2.73 -2.06
N SER A 105 15.12 -1.97 -1.05
CA SER A 105 15.45 -2.47 0.29
C SER A 105 14.28 -3.16 1.01
N ILE A 106 13.07 -3.04 0.49
CA ILE A 106 11.88 -3.75 0.99
C ILE A 106 11.86 -5.16 0.40
N LYS A 107 12.23 -6.16 1.22
CA LYS A 107 12.15 -7.59 0.88
C LYS A 107 10.80 -8.24 1.21
N SER A 108 9.84 -7.48 1.75
CA SER A 108 8.58 -8.02 2.27
C SER A 108 7.42 -7.80 1.30
N VAL A 109 7.57 -8.31 0.08
CA VAL A 109 6.43 -8.51 -0.82
C VAL A 109 5.93 -9.94 -0.62
N SER A 110 4.69 -10.08 -0.17
CA SER A 110 4.05 -11.39 -0.03
C SER A 110 2.74 -11.42 -0.79
N MET A 111 2.55 -12.45 -1.62
CA MET A 111 1.27 -12.74 -2.25
C MET A 111 0.28 -13.19 -1.17
N ILE A 112 -0.80 -12.45 -0.98
CA ILE A 112 -1.85 -12.78 0.01
C ILE A 112 -2.92 -13.68 -0.60
N SER A 113 -3.18 -13.54 -1.91
CA SER A 113 -4.16 -14.36 -2.62
C SER A 113 -3.78 -14.56 -4.09
N GLY A 114 -4.13 -15.71 -4.66
CA GLY A 114 -3.76 -16.14 -6.01
C GLY A 114 -4.40 -15.35 -7.17
N ARG A 115 -4.84 -14.10 -6.94
CA ARG A 115 -5.42 -13.19 -7.94
C ARG A 115 -4.67 -11.85 -8.00
N GLY A 116 -3.34 -11.88 -7.89
CA GLY A 116 -2.52 -10.67 -8.04
C GLY A 116 -2.62 -9.69 -6.87
N LYS A 117 -2.87 -10.16 -5.65
CA LYS A 117 -2.86 -9.32 -4.43
C LYS A 117 -1.52 -9.48 -3.69
N PHE A 118 -0.80 -8.37 -3.53
CA PHE A 118 0.52 -8.32 -2.92
C PHE A 118 0.57 -7.32 -1.77
N GLU A 119 1.03 -7.76 -0.61
CA GLU A 119 1.27 -6.87 0.53
C GLU A 119 2.67 -6.29 0.46
N ILE A 120 2.81 -5.01 0.78
CA ILE A 120 4.11 -4.38 1.00
C ILE A 120 4.12 -3.75 2.39
N LYS A 121 5.01 -4.28 3.23
CA LYS A 121 5.25 -3.81 4.60
C LYS A 121 6.53 -2.99 4.71
N ASN A 122 6.66 -2.27 5.82
CA ASN A 122 7.86 -1.52 6.20
C ASN A 122 8.26 -0.41 5.20
N ILE A 123 7.28 0.30 4.64
CA ILE A 123 7.51 1.34 3.63
C ILE A 123 8.45 2.46 4.13
N GLN A 124 8.50 2.70 5.44
CA GLN A 124 9.42 3.67 6.05
C GLN A 124 10.90 3.34 5.86
N LYS A 125 11.25 2.11 5.44
CA LYS A 125 12.64 1.71 5.15
C LYS A 125 13.05 2.01 3.70
N LEU A 126 12.12 2.44 2.87
CA LEU A 126 12.38 2.79 1.48
C LEU A 126 13.17 4.11 1.43
N GLN A 127 14.37 4.07 0.83
CA GLN A 127 15.22 5.26 0.66
C GLN A 127 15.04 5.89 -0.73
N ASP A 128 14.86 5.04 -1.74
CA ASP A 128 14.73 5.41 -3.16
C ASP A 128 13.31 5.16 -3.68
N ASP A 129 13.09 5.28 -4.97
CA ASP A 129 11.81 4.92 -5.56
C ASP A 129 11.54 3.42 -5.45
N MET A 130 10.28 3.06 -5.21
CA MET A 130 9.81 1.69 -5.22
C MET A 130 9.70 1.21 -6.67
N LEU A 131 10.67 0.40 -7.08
CA LEU A 131 10.70 -0.28 -8.36
C LEU A 131 10.19 -1.72 -8.19
N LEU A 132 9.25 -2.10 -9.04
CA LEU A 132 8.66 -3.43 -9.09
C LEU A 132 8.86 -4.03 -10.48
N LYS A 133 9.19 -5.32 -10.52
CA LYS A 133 9.10 -6.13 -11.74
C LYS A 133 7.90 -7.04 -11.63
N ILE A 134 6.98 -6.89 -12.57
CA ILE A 134 5.81 -7.76 -12.68
C ILE A 134 6.14 -8.83 -13.71
N ILE A 135 6.06 -10.08 -13.30
CA ILE A 135 6.33 -11.24 -14.13
C ILE A 135 5.00 -11.94 -14.40
N VAL A 136 4.71 -12.18 -15.68
CA VAL A 136 3.52 -12.88 -16.14
C VAL A 136 3.94 -14.20 -16.77
N TRP A 137 3.40 -15.31 -16.27
CA TRP A 137 3.69 -16.64 -16.79
C TRP A 137 2.42 -17.46 -16.99
N ASN A 138 2.49 -18.47 -17.84
CA ASN A 138 1.47 -19.48 -17.97
C ASN A 138 1.74 -20.57 -16.92
N LYS A 139 0.84 -20.78 -15.95
CA LYS A 139 1.03 -21.77 -14.89
C LYS A 139 1.01 -23.19 -15.41
N LYS A 140 0.14 -23.47 -16.38
CA LYS A 140 -0.08 -24.81 -16.93
C LYS A 140 1.11 -25.28 -17.79
N ALA A 141 1.64 -24.40 -18.62
CA ALA A 141 2.81 -24.65 -19.45
C ALA A 141 4.14 -24.37 -18.71
N ASN A 142 4.08 -23.77 -17.52
CA ASN A 142 5.23 -23.30 -16.75
C ASN A 142 6.21 -22.46 -17.59
N HIS A 143 5.66 -21.55 -18.41
CA HIS A 143 6.40 -20.76 -19.38
C HIS A 143 6.22 -19.27 -19.12
N LEU A 144 7.31 -18.51 -19.14
CA LEU A 144 7.27 -17.05 -19.04
C LEU A 144 6.56 -16.46 -20.26
N ILE A 145 5.51 -15.68 -20.04
CA ILE A 145 4.80 -14.98 -21.11
C ILE A 145 5.46 -13.60 -21.34
N GLY A 146 5.86 -12.93 -20.27
CA GLY A 146 6.60 -11.68 -20.33
C GLY A 146 6.73 -11.00 -18.98
N ASP A 147 7.44 -9.89 -18.95
CA ASP A 147 7.65 -9.08 -17.76
C ASP A 147 7.63 -7.58 -18.06
N VAL A 148 7.38 -6.79 -17.02
CA VAL A 148 7.42 -5.33 -17.12
C VAL A 148 7.86 -4.70 -15.81
N ASP A 149 8.73 -3.71 -15.92
CA ASP A 149 9.19 -2.91 -14.79
C ASP A 149 8.29 -1.68 -14.60
N ILE A 150 7.93 -1.40 -13.34
CA ILE A 150 7.14 -0.23 -12.97
C ILE A 150 7.79 0.50 -11.80
N SER A 151 7.70 1.83 -11.82
CA SER A 151 8.03 2.67 -10.67
C SER A 151 6.75 3.18 -10.01
N LEU A 152 6.63 2.98 -8.70
CA LEU A 152 5.59 3.59 -7.87
C LEU A 152 6.06 4.86 -7.17
N GLY A 153 7.28 5.33 -7.46
CA GLY A 153 7.91 6.46 -6.78
C GLY A 153 8.09 6.19 -5.28
N LYS A 154 7.88 7.19 -4.44
CA LYS A 154 7.87 7.06 -2.98
C LYS A 154 6.45 6.92 -2.45
N PRO A 155 5.94 5.71 -2.15
CA PRO A 155 4.61 5.53 -1.59
C PRO A 155 4.54 5.93 -0.11
N LEU A 156 3.37 6.38 0.29
CA LEU A 156 2.99 6.61 1.68
C LEU A 156 4.04 7.37 2.53
N ILE A 157 4.39 6.84 3.71
CA ILE A 157 5.34 7.45 4.66
C ILE A 157 6.73 7.68 4.08
N SER A 158 7.13 6.95 3.04
CA SER A 158 8.44 7.17 2.39
C SER A 158 8.56 8.52 1.67
N LYS A 159 7.43 9.21 1.43
CA LYS A 159 7.43 10.60 0.94
C LYS A 159 8.01 11.58 1.96
N LEU A 160 7.96 11.24 3.24
CA LEU A 160 8.67 12.01 4.26
C LEU A 160 10.16 11.67 4.14
N VAL A 161 10.86 12.46 3.32
CA VAL A 161 12.32 12.48 3.34
C VAL A 161 12.73 13.16 4.64
N MET A 162 12.74 12.42 5.74
CA MET A 162 13.44 12.89 6.93
C MET A 162 14.94 12.81 6.63
N ARG A 163 15.53 13.92 6.20
CA ARG A 163 16.99 14.04 6.27
C ARG A 163 17.34 13.98 7.75
N ARG A 164 18.20 13.03 8.12
CA ARG A 164 18.69 12.87 9.50
C ARG A 164 19.28 14.18 10.07
N ASP A 165 19.71 15.08 9.19
CA ASP A 165 20.34 16.35 9.53
C ASP A 165 19.34 17.47 9.89
N GLU A 166 18.04 17.27 9.65
CA GLU A 166 16.98 18.24 9.96
C GLU A 166 16.27 17.97 11.31
N LEU A 167 16.71 16.93 12.04
CA LEU A 167 16.17 16.51 13.34
C LEU A 167 17.05 16.93 14.53
N ARG A 168 17.89 17.97 14.36
CA ARG A 168 18.77 18.50 15.42
C ARG A 168 18.40 19.92 15.83
#